data_AF-A0A383S722-F1
#
_entry.id   AF-A0A383S722-F1
#
_cell.length_a   1.000
_cell.length_b   1.000
_cell.length_c   1.000
_cell.angle_alpha   90.00
_cell.angle_beta   90.00
_cell.angle_gamma   90.00
#
_symmetry.space_group_name_H-M   'P 1'
#
loop_
_entity.id
_entity.type
_entity.pdbx_description
1 polymer ?
#
loop_
_entity_poly.entity_id
_entity_poly.type
_entity_poly.pdbx_seq_one_letter_code
_entity_poly.pdbx_strand_id
1 'polypeptide(L)'
;MHKPDTDPFFIFDTAPLFKFLTTDCVRQLLAALGHRIVNVPEAVNFEITDTPKRRRQFKRAAEVWPRLPDRFKQVLPDNPTDELRRCCRSVFGMDFR
;
A
#
# COMPACT_ATOMS: atom_id res chain seq x y z
N MET A 1 -31.82 5.72 -7.37
CA MET A 1 -30.88 4.58 -7.48
C MET A 1 -29.74 4.84 -6.49
N HIS A 2 -29.79 4.21 -5.31
CA HIS A 2 -28.67 4.27 -4.34
C HIS A 2 -27.50 3.50 -4.96
N LYS A 3 -26.34 4.15 -5.15
CA LYS A 3 -25.09 3.41 -5.32
C LYS A 3 -24.86 2.64 -4.01
N PRO A 4 -24.52 1.35 -4.03
CA PRO A 4 -24.08 0.70 -2.81
C PRO A 4 -22.90 1.51 -2.27
N ASP A 5 -22.91 1.82 -0.98
CA ASP A 5 -21.78 2.39 -0.25
C ASP A 5 -20.66 1.35 -0.26
N THR A 6 -19.94 1.25 -1.38
CA THR A 6 -18.67 0.53 -1.42
C THR A 6 -17.70 1.32 -0.59
N ASP A 7 -17.35 0.77 0.56
CA ASP A 7 -16.32 1.31 1.43
C ASP A 7 -15.07 1.66 0.60
N PRO A 8 -14.54 2.89 0.69
CA PRO A 8 -13.34 3.26 -0.06
C PRO A 8 -12.17 2.33 0.24
N PHE A 9 -11.58 1.80 -0.83
CA PHE A 9 -10.41 0.94 -0.84
C PHE A 9 -9.17 1.78 -1.15
N PHE A 10 -8.22 1.85 -0.20
CA PHE A 10 -7.02 2.67 -0.34
C PHE A 10 -5.81 1.78 -0.59
N ILE A 11 -5.11 2.01 -1.71
CA ILE A 11 -3.81 1.42 -2.02
C ILE A 11 -2.76 2.51 -1.81
N PHE A 12 -1.69 2.18 -1.08
CA PHE A 12 -0.62 3.10 -0.77
C PHE A 12 0.64 2.79 -1.57
N ASP A 13 1.29 3.85 -2.02
CA ASP A 13 2.62 3.85 -2.62
C ASP A 13 3.71 3.99 -1.55
N THR A 14 4.96 3.69 -1.92
CA THR A 14 6.13 3.71 -1.03
C THR A 14 6.41 5.08 -0.44
N ALA A 15 6.38 6.14 -1.26
CA ALA A 15 6.73 7.49 -0.83
C ALA A 15 5.84 8.03 0.32
N PRO A 16 4.49 8.00 0.22
CA PRO A 16 3.64 8.43 1.35
C PRO A 16 3.82 7.52 2.57
N LEU A 17 4.01 6.21 2.40
CA LEU A 17 4.26 5.31 3.53
C LEU A 17 5.55 5.66 4.27
N PHE A 18 6.65 5.94 3.56
CA PHE A 18 7.86 6.40 4.22
C PHE A 18 7.64 7.66 5.03
N LYS A 19 6.87 8.63 4.51
CA LYS A 19 6.55 9.85 5.25
C LYS A 19 5.87 9.53 6.60
N PHE A 20 4.87 8.66 6.62
CA PHE A 20 4.17 8.33 7.86
C PHE A 20 4.97 7.43 8.79
N LEU A 21 5.67 6.43 8.25
CA LEU A 21 6.40 5.43 9.04
C LEU A 21 7.71 5.96 9.63
N THR A 22 8.33 6.97 9.00
CA THR A 22 9.55 7.60 9.53
C THR A 22 9.29 8.73 10.51
N THR A 23 8.05 9.20 10.59
CA THR A 23 7.62 10.25 11.50
C THR A 23 6.71 9.66 12.59
N ASP A 24 6.26 10.50 13.52
CA ASP A 24 5.28 10.11 14.56
C ASP A 24 3.83 10.13 14.03
N CYS A 25 3.63 10.17 12.71
CA CYS A 25 2.32 10.39 12.07
C CYS A 25 1.56 9.10 11.72
N VAL A 26 2.04 7.90 12.09
CA VAL A 26 1.32 6.62 11.84
C VAL A 26 -0.10 6.64 12.42
N ARG A 27 -0.28 7.23 13.60
CA ARG A 27 -1.63 7.36 14.20
C ARG A 27 -2.54 8.26 13.39
N GLN A 28 -1.99 9.31 12.79
CA GLN A 28 -2.75 10.21 11.91
C GLN A 28 -3.17 9.49 10.62
N LEU A 29 -2.28 8.67 10.05
CA LEU A 29 -2.61 7.81 8.91
C LEU A 29 -3.78 6.87 9.24
N LEU A 30 -3.69 6.14 10.36
CA LEU A 30 -4.77 5.22 10.76
C LEU A 30 -6.09 5.97 11.02
N ALA A 31 -6.04 7.11 11.69
CA ALA A 31 -7.23 7.92 11.94
C ALA A 31 -7.87 8.45 10.63
N ALA A 32 -7.05 8.93 9.70
CA ALA A 32 -7.51 9.42 8.39
C ALA A 32 -8.16 8.32 7.54
N LEU A 33 -7.71 7.08 7.72
CA LEU A 33 -8.30 5.90 7.09
C LEU A 33 -9.54 5.37 7.81
N GLY A 34 -9.97 6.00 8.91
CA GLY A 34 -11.06 5.48 9.74
C GLY A 34 -10.73 4.10 10.31
N HIS A 35 -9.46 3.86 10.66
CA HIS A 35 -8.94 2.58 11.17
C HIS A 35 -9.10 1.41 10.19
N ARG A 36 -9.17 1.69 8.89
CA ARG A 36 -9.21 0.68 7.83
C ARG A 36 -7.81 0.15 7.49
N ILE A 37 -7.80 -0.88 6.66
CA ILE A 37 -6.59 -1.56 6.20
C ILE A 37 -5.80 -0.65 5.27
N VAL A 38 -4.50 -0.51 5.55
CA VAL A 38 -3.50 0.02 4.61
C VAL A 38 -3.16 -1.11 3.64
N ASN A 39 -3.64 -1.02 2.40
CA ASN A 39 -3.29 -1.99 1.36
C ASN A 39 -2.02 -1.53 0.63
N VAL A 40 -1.07 -2.44 0.45
CA VAL A 40 0.16 -2.16 -0.29
C VAL A 40 0.48 -3.29 -1.26
N PRO A 41 0.97 -3.01 -2.47
CA PRO A 41 1.54 -4.04 -3.36
C PRO A 41 2.77 -4.73 -2.76
N GLU A 42 3.13 -5.91 -3.26
CA GLU A 42 4.33 -6.66 -2.84
C GLU A 42 5.60 -5.85 -3.10
N ALA A 43 5.70 -5.17 -4.26
CA ALA A 43 6.79 -4.27 -4.58
C ALA A 43 6.95 -3.15 -3.54
N VAL A 44 5.85 -2.54 -3.09
CA VAL A 44 5.88 -1.49 -2.06
C VAL A 44 6.34 -2.07 -0.71
N ASN A 45 5.81 -3.24 -0.33
CA ASN A 45 6.26 -3.94 0.87
C ASN A 45 7.78 -4.25 0.83
N PHE A 46 8.28 -4.70 -0.32
CA PHE A 46 9.71 -4.90 -0.55
C PHE A 46 10.48 -3.59 -0.39
N GLU A 47 10.06 -2.52 -1.04
CA GLU A 47 10.75 -1.22 -0.98
C GLU A 47 10.84 -0.66 0.46
N ILE A 48 9.77 -0.81 1.26
CA ILE A 48 9.76 -0.39 2.68
C ILE A 48 10.82 -1.12 3.49
N THR A 49 11.13 -2.38 3.16
CA THR A 49 12.14 -3.18 3.88
C THR A 49 13.55 -3.04 3.29
N ASP A 50 13.67 -2.81 1.98
CA ASP A 50 14.95 -2.76 1.29
C ASP A 50 15.60 -1.38 1.28
N THR A 51 14.82 -0.33 1.00
CA THR A 51 15.33 1.06 0.93
C THR A 51 16.07 1.47 2.20
N PRO A 52 15.59 1.14 3.42
CA PRO A 52 16.29 1.50 4.65
C PRO A 52 17.70 0.91 4.80
N LYS A 53 18.01 -0.21 4.12
CA LYS A 53 19.37 -0.79 4.10
C LYS A 53 20.38 0.14 3.43
N ARG A 54 19.91 0.94 2.46
CA ARG A 54 20.73 1.87 1.66
C ARG A 54 20.58 3.33 2.09
N ARG A 55 19.46 3.68 2.74
CA ARG A 55 19.09 5.05 3.09
C ARG A 55 18.66 5.13 4.57
N ARG A 56 19.60 5.50 5.44
CA ARG A 56 19.42 5.49 6.91
C ARG A 56 18.22 6.31 7.41
N GLN A 57 17.84 7.37 6.70
CA GLN A 57 16.66 8.18 7.05
C GLN A 57 15.35 7.38 7.06
N PHE A 58 15.29 6.23 6.37
CA PHE A 58 14.13 5.36 6.34
C PHE A 58 14.22 4.19 7.32
N LYS A 59 15.25 4.09 8.16
CA LYS A 59 15.45 2.98 9.12
C LYS A 59 14.21 2.71 9.97
N ARG A 60 13.59 3.77 10.48
CA ARG A 60 12.38 3.67 11.30
C ARG A 60 11.22 3.00 10.58
N ALA A 61 11.10 3.15 9.26
CA ALA A 61 10.04 2.51 8.50
C ALA A 61 10.15 0.97 8.52
N ALA A 62 11.36 0.42 8.37
CA ALA A 62 11.59 -1.02 8.50
C ALA A 62 11.34 -1.56 9.92
N GLU A 63 11.42 -0.71 10.95
CA GLU A 63 11.12 -1.09 12.33
C GLU A 63 9.62 -1.03 12.64
N VAL A 64 8.91 -0.03 12.10
CA VAL A 64 7.50 0.24 12.38
C VAL A 64 6.57 -0.60 11.52
N TRP A 65 6.86 -0.73 10.23
CA TRP A 65 6.02 -1.48 9.27
C TRP A 65 5.70 -2.93 9.70
N PRO A 66 6.66 -3.77 10.13
CA PRO A 66 6.35 -5.12 10.59
C PRO A 66 5.53 -5.12 11.89
N ARG A 67 5.58 -4.04 12.68
CA ARG A 67 4.84 -3.89 13.94
C ARG A 67 3.41 -3.36 13.76
N LEU A 68 3.05 -2.89 12.56
CA LEU A 68 1.65 -2.57 12.27
C LEU A 68 0.82 -3.85 12.41
N PRO A 69 -0.23 -3.85 13.24
CA PRO A 69 -1.15 -4.98 13.39
C PRO A 69 -1.77 -5.38 12.04
N ASP A 70 -1.98 -6.67 11.83
CA ASP A 70 -2.54 -7.20 10.58
C ASP A 70 -3.93 -6.64 10.26
N ARG A 71 -4.72 -6.27 11.29
CA ARG A 71 -6.01 -5.57 11.10
C ARG A 71 -5.90 -4.20 10.42
N PHE A 72 -4.70 -3.63 10.32
CA PHE A 72 -4.43 -2.34 9.70
C PHE A 72 -3.52 -2.45 8.48
N LYS A 73 -3.10 -3.65 8.08
CA LYS A 73 -2.09 -3.85 7.05
C LYS A 73 -2.39 -5.09 6.22
N GLN A 74 -2.41 -4.92 4.91
CA GLN A 74 -2.52 -6.02 3.96
C GLN A 74 -1.54 -5.81 2.81
N VAL A 75 -0.79 -6.88 2.48
CA VAL A 75 0.03 -6.92 1.27
C VAL A 75 -0.79 -7.59 0.16
N LEU A 76 -0.88 -6.93 -0.98
CA LEU A 76 -1.56 -7.40 -2.18
C LEU A 76 -0.52 -8.01 -3.12
N PRO A 77 -0.80 -9.17 -3.75
CA PRO A 77 0.12 -9.78 -4.70
C PRO A 77 0.31 -8.88 -5.94
N ASP A 78 1.52 -8.82 -6.48
CA ASP A 78 1.79 -8.07 -7.71
C ASP A 78 1.34 -8.83 -8.98
N ASN A 79 0.97 -10.10 -8.82
CA ASN A 79 0.54 -10.94 -9.93
C ASN A 79 -0.73 -10.38 -10.59
N PRO A 80 -0.72 -10.12 -11.91
CA PRO A 80 -1.87 -9.59 -12.60
C PRO A 80 -3.00 -10.62 -12.63
N THR A 81 -4.16 -10.25 -12.10
CA THR A 81 -5.39 -11.03 -12.24
C THR A 81 -5.90 -10.98 -13.67
N ASP A 82 -6.71 -11.97 -14.09
CA ASP A 82 -7.36 -11.93 -15.41
C ASP A 82 -8.22 -10.67 -15.59
N GLU A 83 -8.80 -10.18 -14.50
CA GLU A 83 -9.55 -8.92 -14.50
C GLU A 83 -8.63 -7.73 -14.78
N LEU A 84 -7.47 -7.65 -14.12
CA LEU A 84 -6.50 -6.59 -14.37
C LEU A 84 -5.97 -6.65 -15.81
N ARG A 85 -5.68 -7.86 -16.33
CA ARG A 85 -5.30 -8.08 -17.73
C ARG A 85 -6.35 -7.55 -18.70
N ARG A 86 -7.64 -7.87 -18.47
CA ARG A 86 -8.76 -7.35 -19.27
C ARG A 86 -8.87 -5.83 -19.18
N CYS A 87 -8.72 -5.26 -17.98
CA CYS A 87 -8.75 -3.82 -17.76
C CYS A 87 -7.62 -3.13 -18.53
N CYS A 88 -6.38 -3.58 -18.39
CA CYS A 88 -5.23 -3.00 -19.09
C CYS A 88 -5.37 -3.12 -20.61
N ARG A 89 -5.91 -4.23 -21.13
CA ARG A 89 -6.22 -4.36 -22.56
C ARG A 89 -7.28 -3.35 -23.00
N SER A 90 -8.31 -3.14 -22.19
CA SER A 90 -9.39 -2.18 -22.50
C SER A 90 -8.92 -0.72 -22.45
N VAL A 91 -8.03 -0.37 -21.51
CA VAL A 91 -7.60 1.01 -21.29
C VAL A 91 -6.41 1.37 -22.19
N PHE A 92 -5.46 0.46 -22.33
CA PHE A 92 -4.17 0.75 -22.96
C PHE A 92 -3.95 -0.01 -24.27
N GLY A 93 -4.83 -0.94 -24.66
CA GLY A 93 -4.62 -1.79 -25.84
C GLY A 93 -3.43 -2.74 -25.71
N MET A 94 -2.88 -2.91 -24.50
CA MET A 94 -1.69 -3.70 -24.20
C MET A 94 -2.05 -4.89 -23.31
N ASP A 95 -1.31 -5.98 -23.46
CA ASP A 95 -1.34 -7.10 -22.52
C ASP A 95 -0.10 -7.07 -21.61
N PHE A 96 -0.21 -7.69 -20.44
CA PHE A 96 0.95 -7.93 -19.57
C PHE A 96 1.79 -9.05 -20.21
N ARG A 97 2.97 -8.67 -20.73
CA ARG A 97 3.98 -9.61 -21.24
C ARG A 97 4.65 -10.38 -20.11
#